data_AF-A0A6N1VDY5-F1
#
_entry.id   AF-A0A6N1VDY5-F1
#
_cell.length_a   1.000
_cell.length_b   1.000
_cell.length_c   1.000
_cell.angle_alpha   90.00
_cell.angle_beta   90.00
_cell.angle_gamma   90.00
#
_symmetry.space_group_name_H-M   'P 1'
#
loop_
_entity.id
_entity.type
_entity.pdbx_description
1 polymer ?
#
loop_
_entity_poly.entity_id
_entity_poly.type
_entity_poly.pdbx_seq_one_letter_code
_entity_poly.pdbx_strand_id
1 'polypeptide(L)' 'MSAPVLDKPKQTRVRASKRALEIALDVLAEKGLSVEKLCVKGGQVEIHTRSVEADSSHENHGGLKQW' A
#
# COMPACT_ATOMS: atom_id res chain seq x y z
N MET A 1 8.78 52.28 -8.60
CA MET A 1 8.64 51.44 -7.39
C MET A 1 8.05 50.10 -7.83
N SER A 2 8.89 49.10 -8.17
CA SER A 2 8.41 47.78 -8.60
C SER A 2 8.02 46.95 -7.38
N ALA A 3 6.84 46.32 -7.44
CA ALA A 3 6.32 45.45 -6.38
C ALA A 3 7.18 44.18 -6.20
N PRO A 4 7.30 43.64 -4.98
CA PRO A 4 7.99 42.39 -4.74
C PRO A 4 7.19 41.23 -5.35
N VAL A 5 7.84 40.45 -6.20
CA VAL A 5 7.29 39.20 -6.74
C VAL A 5 7.22 38.20 -5.58
N LEU A 6 6.00 37.81 -5.19
CA LEU A 6 5.76 36.71 -4.26
C LEU A 6 6.30 35.43 -4.90
N ASP A 7 7.46 34.99 -4.43
CA ASP A 7 8.09 33.74 -4.82
C ASP A 7 7.16 32.60 -4.39
N LYS A 8 6.44 31.99 -5.35
CA LYS A 8 5.55 30.86 -5.06
C LYS A 8 6.41 29.73 -4.50
N PRO A 9 5.98 29.05 -3.42
CA PRO A 9 6.77 27.95 -2.87
C PRO A 9 7.02 26.93 -3.98
N LYS A 10 8.31 26.69 -4.27
CA LYS A 10 8.72 25.66 -5.24
C LYS A 10 8.10 24.36 -4.77
N GLN A 11 7.12 23.89 -5.54
CA GLN A 11 6.45 22.62 -5.31
C GLN A 11 7.47 21.51 -5.59
N THR A 12 8.24 21.15 -4.57
CA THR A 12 9.19 20.04 -4.64
C THR A 12 8.37 18.77 -4.84
N ARG A 13 8.63 18.06 -5.94
CA ARG A 13 8.01 16.75 -6.19
C ARG A 13 8.46 15.82 -5.07
N VAL A 14 7.65 15.67 -4.04
CA VAL A 14 7.86 14.66 -3.00
C VAL A 14 7.79 13.32 -3.70
N ARG A 15 8.91 12.59 -3.73
CA ARG A 15 8.92 11.20 -4.20
C ARG A 15 8.70 10.30 -3.00
N ALA A 16 7.87 9.27 -3.19
CA ALA A 16 7.80 8.18 -2.24
C ALA A 16 9.21 7.57 -2.05
N SER A 17 9.68 7.53 -0.80
CA SER A 17 10.94 6.88 -0.47
C SER A 17 10.81 5.38 -0.64
N LYS A 18 11.67 4.77 -1.46
CA LYS A 18 11.73 3.31 -1.64
C LYS A 18 11.81 2.59 -0.28
N ARG A 19 12.70 3.05 0.59
CA ARG A 19 12.92 2.48 1.92
C ARG A 19 11.68 2.57 2.81
N ALA A 20 10.94 3.68 2.73
CA ALA A 20 9.70 3.83 3.50
C ALA A 20 8.61 2.87 2.99
N LEU A 21 8.57 2.63 1.68
CA LEU A 21 7.64 1.69 1.07
C LEU A 21 7.95 0.24 1.50
N GLU A 22 9.22 -0.16 1.48
CA GLU A 22 9.68 -1.48 1.92
C GLU A 22 9.29 -1.74 3.39
N ILE A 23 9.62 -0.81 4.29
CA ILE A 23 9.26 -0.93 5.72
C ILE A 23 7.74 -1.04 5.89
N ALA A 24 6.96 -0.25 5.16
CA ALA A 24 5.51 -0.31 5.25
C ALA A 24 4.97 -1.69 4.83
N LEU A 25 5.48 -2.25 3.73
CA LEU A 25 5.07 -3.56 3.23
C LEU A 25 5.47 -4.69 4.18
N ASP A 26 6.67 -4.61 4.78
CA ASP A 26 7.14 -5.60 5.76
C ASP A 26 6.23 -5.62 6.99
N VAL A 27 5.88 -4.44 7.52
CA VAL A 27 4.95 -4.33 8.66
C VAL A 27 3.57 -4.89 8.32
N LEU A 28 3.06 -4.65 7.10
CA LEU A 28 1.77 -5.20 6.68
C LEU A 28 1.81 -6.74 6.61
N ALA A 29 2.91 -7.30 6.08
CA ALA A 29 3.11 -8.75 6.03
C ALA A 29 3.21 -9.36 7.45
N GLU A 30 3.95 -8.75 8.37
CA GLU A 30 4.03 -9.17 9.77
C GLU A 30 2.67 -9.15 10.48
N LYS A 31 1.76 -8.26 10.05
CA LYS A 31 0.39 -8.16 10.58
C LYS A 31 -0.59 -9.10 9.88
N GLY A 32 -0.14 -9.94 8.95
CA GLY A 32 -1.01 -10.84 8.18
C GLY A 32 -1.97 -10.10 7.25
N LEU A 33 -1.62 -8.88 6.83
CA LEU A 33 -2.40 -8.10 5.89
C LEU A 33 -1.87 -8.35 4.48
N SER A 34 -2.73 -8.82 3.59
CA SER A 34 -2.40 -8.99 2.18
C SER A 34 -2.63 -7.67 1.44
N VAL A 35 -1.69 -7.28 0.59
CA VAL A 35 -1.80 -6.05 -0.22
C VAL A 35 -2.55 -6.36 -1.50
N GLU A 36 -3.71 -5.74 -1.70
CA GLU A 36 -4.50 -5.88 -2.93
C GLU A 36 -4.06 -4.89 -3.99
N LYS A 37 -3.76 -3.65 -3.58
CA LYS A 37 -3.48 -2.55 -4.50
C LYS A 37 -2.56 -1.52 -3.87
N LEU A 38 -1.58 -1.07 -4.65
CA LEU A 38 -0.70 0.04 -4.29
C LEU A 38 -0.81 1.13 -5.36
N CYS A 39 -1.16 2.35 -4.95
CA CYS A 39 -1.25 3.51 -5.84
C CYS A 39 -0.24 4.58 -5.43
N VAL A 40 0.44 5.18 -6.40
CA VAL A 40 1.28 6.37 -6.19
C VAL A 40 0.62 7.56 -6.88
N LYS A 41 0.21 8.55 -6.09
CA LYS A 41 -0.42 9.79 -6.56
C LYS A 41 0.47 10.97 -6.22
N GLY A 42 1.35 11.35 -7.15
CA GLY A 42 2.35 12.38 -6.90
C GLY A 42 3.31 11.98 -5.77
N GLY A 43 3.17 12.62 -4.61
CA GLY A 43 3.95 12.33 -3.40
C GLY A 43 3.25 11.49 -2.35
N GLN A 44 2.03 11.02 -2.63
CA GLN A 44 1.24 10.18 -1.73
C GLN A 44 1.28 8.72 -2.19
N VAL A 45 1.45 7.81 -1.24
CA VAL A 45 1.29 6.37 -1.44
C VAL A 45 0.01 5.94 -0.74
N GLU A 46 -0.86 5.24 -1.46
CA GLU A 46 -2.04 4.59 -0.92
C GLU A 46 -1.85 3.06 -1.04
N ILE A 47 -1.98 2.34 0.09
CA ILE A 47 -1.88 0.88 0.14
C ILE A 47 -3.25 0.36 0.60
N HIS A 48 -3.91 -0.41 -0.26
CA HIS A 48 -5.14 -1.11 0.06
C HIS A 48 -4.80 -2.52 0.51
N THR A 49 -5.26 -2.87 1.71
CA THR A 49 -5.03 -4.18 2.30
C THR A 49 -6.33 -4.90 2.57
N ARG A 50 -6.24 -6.23 2.48
CA ARG A 50 -7.25 -7.16 2.97
C ARG A 50 -6.70 -7.87 4.19
N SER A 51 -7.53 -8.02 5.22
CA SER A 51 -7.21 -8.98 6.27
C SER A 51 -7.27 -10.37 5.65
N VAL A 52 -6.17 -11.10 5.73
CA VAL A 52 -6.25 -12.55 5.61
C VAL A 52 -6.82 -12.98 6.95
N GLU A 53 -8.15 -13.15 7.03
CA GLU A 53 -8.69 -13.99 8.10
C GLU A 53 -7.90 -15.29 8.01
N ALA A 54 -7.17 -15.64 9.06
CA ALA A 54 -6.54 -16.93 9.13
C ALA A 54 -7.67 -17.93 8.96
N ASP A 55 -7.76 -18.57 7.78
CA ASP A 55 -8.74 -19.60 7.49
C ASP A 55 -8.59 -20.68 8.56
N SER A 56 -9.40 -20.58 9.62
CA SER A 56 -9.63 -21.63 10.59
C SER A 56 -10.62 -22.64 10.01
N SER A 57 -10.35 -23.11 8.80
CA SER A 57 -11.06 -24.24 8.20
C SER A 57 -10.08 -25.19 7.49
N HIS A 58 -9.15 -25.72 8.28
CA HIS A 58 -8.64 -27.06 8.02
C HIS A 58 -9.78 -28.06 8.27
N GLU A 59 -10.72 -28.22 7.34
CA GLU A 59 -11.53 -29.45 7.28
C GLU A 59 -12.23 -29.67 5.92
N ASN A 60 -11.89 -30.83 5.34
CA ASN A 60 -12.56 -31.57 4.26
C ASN A 60 -12.55 -31.02 2.81
N HIS A 61 -11.48 -31.35 2.08
CA HIS A 61 -11.55 -31.59 0.63
C HIS A 61 -11.22 -33.05 0.30
N GLY A 62 -12.00 -33.97 0.85
CA GLY A 62 -11.99 -35.38 0.50
C GLY A 62 -13.35 -35.81 -0.04
N GLY A 63 -13.63 -35.56 -1.33
CA GLY A 63 -14.75 -36.23 -1.98
C GLY A 63 -15.45 -35.45 -3.09
N LEU A 64 -14.80 -35.25 -4.24
CA LEU A 64 -15.50 -35.02 -5.49
C LEU A 64 -14.82 -35.79 -6.64
N LYS A 65 -15.25 -37.04 -6.81
CA LYS A 65 -15.21 -37.73 -8.12
C LYS A 65 -16.58 -38.34 -8.37
N GLN A 66 -17.42 -37.62 -9.09
CA GLN A 66 -18.36 -38.20 -10.07
C GLN A 66 -18.60 -37.13 -11.15
N TRP A 67 -17.84 -37.24 -12.24
CA TRP A 67 -18.20 -36.75 -13.58
C TRP A 67 -18.30 -37.99 -14.47
#